data_AF-A0A958FD76-F1
#
_entry.id   AF-A0A958FD76-F1
#
_cell.length_a   1.000
_cell.length_b   1.000
_cell.length_c   1.000
_cell.angle_alpha   90.00
_cell.angle_beta   90.00
_cell.angle_gamma   90.00
#
_symmetry.space_group_name_H-M   'P 1'
#
loop_
_entity.id
_entity.type
_entity.pdbx_description
1 polymer ?
#
loop_
_entity_poly.entity_id
_entity_poly.type
_entity_poly.pdbx_seq_one_letter_code
_entity_poly.pdbx_strand_id
1 'polypeptide(L)'
;LKKTSRVVFVDEDVPGGTTAYMMQEVLEKQGGYRWLDSEPRTLSAAPHRPAYGSDGDYSSKPNTESVLEIVYDLMHEANPAKYPLFFR
;
A
#
# COMPACT_ATOMS: atom_id res chain seq x y z
N LEU A 1 10.33 -1.04 -9.03
CA LEU A 1 11.31 -1.74 -8.16
C LEU A 1 12.74 -1.30 -8.39
N LYS A 2 13.40 -1.63 -9.50
CA LYS A 2 14.84 -1.32 -9.72
C LYS A 2 15.30 0.12 -9.43
N LYS A 3 14.43 1.12 -9.58
CA LYS A 3 14.73 2.54 -9.31
C LYS A 3 14.39 2.97 -7.88
N THR A 4 13.32 2.43 -7.31
CA THR A 4 12.69 2.93 -6.07
C THR A 4 13.00 2.07 -4.86
N SER A 5 13.35 0.80 -5.10
CA SER A 5 13.52 -0.28 -4.13
C SER A 5 12.36 -0.51 -3.17
N ARG A 6 11.19 0.06 -3.49
CA ARG A 6 9.98 0.14 -2.64
C ARG A 6 8.75 0.02 -3.52
N VAL A 7 7.70 -0.61 -3.01
CA VAL A 7 6.41 -0.77 -3.69
C VAL A 7 5.27 -0.87 -2.67
N VAL A 8 4.14 -0.27 -3.03
CA VAL A 8 2.86 -0.45 -2.35
C VAL A 8 1.87 -0.97 -3.39
N PHE A 9 1.16 -2.04 -3.08
CA PHE A 9 0.11 -2.62 -3.91
C PHE A 9 -1.25 -2.17 -3.38
N VAL A 10 -2.02 -1.45 -4.21
CA VAL A 10 -3.29 -0.83 -3.77
C VAL A 10 -4.44 -1.36 -4.61
N ASP A 11 -5.54 -1.76 -3.97
CA ASP A 11 -6.76 -2.17 -4.65
C ASP A 11 -8.01 -1.96 -3.79
N GLU A 12 -9.18 -1.86 -4.43
CA GLU A 12 -10.50 -1.70 -3.79
C GLU A 12 -10.99 -2.97 -3.08
N ASP A 13 -10.50 -4.15 -3.46
CA ASP A 13 -11.02 -5.39 -2.90
C ASP A 13 -10.57 -5.62 -1.46
N VAL A 14 -11.23 -6.57 -0.81
CA VAL A 14 -10.90 -7.01 0.56
C VAL A 14 -9.46 -7.59 0.65
N PRO A 15 -8.89 -7.69 1.86
CA PRO A 15 -7.55 -8.23 2.05
C PRO A 15 -7.43 -9.66 1.50
N GLY A 16 -6.30 -9.99 0.88
CA GLY A 16 -6.07 -11.29 0.26
C GLY A 16 -6.61 -11.44 -1.17
N GLY A 17 -7.28 -10.42 -1.71
CA GLY A 17 -7.71 -10.36 -3.11
C GLY A 17 -6.61 -9.86 -4.06
N THR A 18 -6.97 -8.88 -4.90
CA THR A 18 -6.14 -8.37 -6.00
C THR A 18 -4.75 -7.88 -5.52
N THR A 19 -4.65 -7.23 -4.35
CA THR A 19 -3.36 -6.81 -3.79
C THR A 19 -2.40 -7.98 -3.53
N ALA A 20 -2.91 -9.11 -3.03
CA ALA A 20 -2.10 -10.31 -2.80
C ALA A 20 -1.67 -10.95 -4.12
N TYR A 21 -2.56 -10.99 -5.12
CA TYR A 21 -2.23 -11.46 -6.46
C TYR A 21 -1.13 -10.62 -7.10
N MET A 22 -1.25 -9.28 -7.09
CA MET A 22 -0.22 -8.38 -7.63
C MET A 22 1.13 -8.57 -6.94
N MET A 23 1.12 -8.73 -5.61
CA MET A 23 2.32 -8.95 -4.84
C MET A 23 3.00 -10.28 -5.21
N GLN A 24 2.24 -11.37 -5.36
CA GLN A 24 2.77 -12.66 -5.79
C GLN A 24 3.41 -12.56 -7.20
N GLU A 25 2.71 -11.96 -8.16
CA GLU A 25 3.21 -11.78 -9.52
C GLU A 25 4.55 -11.01 -9.54
N VAL A 26 4.61 -9.89 -8.83
CA VAL A 26 5.78 -9.01 -8.85
C VAL A 26 6.95 -9.57 -8.04
N LEU A 27 6.70 -10.15 -6.86
CA LEU A 27 7.77 -10.58 -5.97
C LEU A 27 8.26 -11.98 -6.27
N GLU A 28 7.35 -12.94 -6.46
CA GLU A 28 7.70 -14.35 -6.69
C GLU A 28 7.98 -14.60 -8.16
N LYS A 29 7.00 -14.34 -9.05
CA LYS A 29 7.12 -14.74 -10.46
C LYS A 29 8.12 -13.89 -11.23
N GLN A 30 8.14 -12.59 -10.99
CA GLN A 30 9.07 -11.66 -11.64
C GLN A 30 10.40 -11.52 -10.87
N GLY A 31 10.52 -12.12 -9.68
CA GLY A 31 11.71 -12.07 -8.84
C GLY A 31 12.03 -10.66 -8.34
N GLY A 32 11.00 -9.84 -8.12
CA GLY A 32 11.07 -8.45 -7.68
C GLY A 32 11.69 -8.27 -6.30
N TYR A 33 11.59 -9.27 -5.43
CA TYR A 33 12.14 -9.28 -4.08
C TYR A 33 13.62 -8.86 -4.02
N ARG A 34 14.42 -9.24 -5.03
CA ARG A 34 15.85 -8.92 -5.12
C ARG A 34 16.18 -7.43 -5.21
N TRP A 35 15.18 -6.60 -5.46
CA TRP A 35 15.33 -5.16 -5.62
C TRP A 35 14.74 -4.37 -4.46
N LEU A 36 14.27 -5.02 -3.39
CA LEU A 36 13.61 -4.34 -2.28
C LEU A 36 14.59 -3.97 -1.17
N ASP A 37 14.50 -2.72 -0.73
CA ASP A 37 15.20 -2.20 0.46
C ASP A 37 14.27 -2.07 1.67
N SER A 38 12.96 -2.16 1.44
CA SER A 38 11.89 -2.14 2.47
C SER A 38 10.87 -3.23 2.16
N GLU A 39 10.17 -3.68 3.20
CA GLU A 39 9.08 -4.65 3.07
C GLU A 39 7.99 -4.11 2.11
N PRO A 40 7.51 -4.92 1.16
CA PRO A 40 6.40 -4.52 0.30
C PRO A 40 5.14 -4.32 1.15
N ARG A 41 4.33 -3.33 0.83
CA ARG A 41 3.07 -3.07 1.55
C ARG A 41 1.87 -3.30 0.66
N THR A 42 0.77 -3.73 1.26
CA THR A 42 -0.54 -3.81 0.60
C THR A 42 -1.49 -2.82 1.27
N LEU A 43 -2.35 -2.19 0.47
CA LEU A 43 -3.44 -1.36 0.93
C LEU A 43 -4.71 -1.81 0.21
N SER A 44 -5.61 -2.44 0.94
CA SER A 44 -6.86 -3.01 0.42
C SER A 44 -8.06 -2.36 1.12
N ALA A 45 -9.28 -2.66 0.68
CA ALA A 45 -10.46 -2.31 1.46
C ALA A 45 -10.47 -2.99 2.83
N ALA A 46 -11.28 -2.44 3.73
CA ALA A 46 -11.57 -3.04 5.01
C ALA A 46 -12.34 -4.37 4.84
N PRO A 47 -12.12 -5.38 5.70
CA PRO A 47 -12.71 -6.72 5.58
C PRO A 47 -14.18 -6.76 6.05
N HIS A 48 -15.01 -5.86 5.53
CA HIS A 48 -16.45 -5.83 5.79
C HIS A 48 -17.22 -5.47 4.52
N ARG A 49 -18.54 -5.66 4.56
CA ARG A 49 -19.40 -5.19 3.47
C ARG A 49 -19.41 -3.66 3.46
N PRO A 50 -19.31 -3.02 2.28
CA PRO A 50 -19.38 -1.57 2.22
C PRO A 50 -20.75 -1.09 2.67
N ALA A 51 -20.77 -0.02 3.46
CA ALA A 51 -22.01 0.66 3.79
C ALA A 51 -22.62 1.30 2.53
N TYR A 52 -23.92 1.55 2.54
CA TYR A 52 -24.60 2.14 1.38
C TYR A 52 -24.21 3.61 1.19
N GLY A 53 -23.94 4.01 -0.06
CA GLY A 53 -23.64 5.39 -0.43
C GLY A 53 -22.17 5.78 -0.34
N SER A 54 -21.88 7.04 -0.66
CA SER A 54 -20.52 7.59 -0.76
C SER A 54 -19.72 7.53 0.54
N ASP A 55 -20.40 7.71 1.68
CA ASP A 55 -19.76 7.67 3.00
C ASP A 55 -19.27 6.26 3.34
N GLY A 56 -19.98 5.25 2.82
CA GLY A 56 -19.57 3.85 2.89
C GLY A 56 -18.34 3.57 2.05
N ASP A 57 -18.27 4.11 0.84
CA ASP A 57 -17.08 3.97 -0.02
C ASP A 57 -15.83 4.58 0.65
N TYR A 58 -15.94 5.78 1.22
CA TYR A 58 -14.83 6.45 1.89
C TYR A 58 -14.27 5.65 3.08
N SER A 59 -15.14 4.98 3.83
CA SER A 59 -14.76 4.22 5.02
C SER A 59 -14.31 2.79 4.70
N SER A 60 -14.75 2.25 3.57
CA SER A 60 -14.52 0.85 3.21
C SER A 60 -13.34 0.68 2.26
N LYS A 61 -13.10 1.64 1.35
CA LYS A 61 -12.10 1.56 0.30
C LYS A 61 -10.85 2.36 0.66
N PRO A 62 -9.67 2.03 0.09
CA PRO A 62 -8.51 2.90 0.19
C PRO A 62 -8.84 4.31 -0.33
N ASN A 63 -8.53 5.32 0.49
CA ASN A 63 -8.70 6.72 0.15
C ASN A 63 -7.33 7.41 0.01
N THR A 64 -7.36 8.69 -0.37
CA THR A 64 -6.15 9.46 -0.68
C THR A 64 -5.26 9.61 0.55
N GLU A 65 -5.89 9.79 1.71
CA GLU A 65 -5.26 9.93 3.01
C GLU A 65 -4.49 8.63 3.37
N SER A 66 -5.15 7.48 3.25
CA SER A 66 -4.54 6.17 3.51
C SER A 66 -3.35 5.88 2.58
N VAL A 67 -3.48 6.25 1.30
CA VAL A 67 -2.37 6.13 0.33
C VAL A 67 -1.22 7.07 0.69
N LEU A 68 -1.51 8.31 1.11
CA LEU A 68 -0.51 9.27 1.52
C LEU A 68 0.24 8.78 2.75
N GLU A 69 -0.47 8.34 3.78
CA GLU A 69 0.11 7.84 5.03
C GLU A 69 1.06 6.67 4.77
N ILE A 70 0.61 5.63 4.07
CA ILE A 70 1.43 4.43 3.83
C ILE A 70 2.66 4.72 2.98
N VAL A 71 2.55 5.60 1.98
CA VAL A 71 3.68 5.98 1.14
C VAL A 71 4.63 6.89 1.91
N TYR A 72 4.11 7.84 2.68
CA TYR A 72 4.95 8.76 3.45
C TYR A 72 5.72 8.02 4.54
N ASP A 73 5.09 7.09 5.25
CA ASP A 73 5.76 6.23 6.23
C ASP A 73 6.91 5.44 5.59
N LEU A 74 6.69 4.88 4.40
CA LEU A 74 7.71 4.14 3.66
C LEU A 74 8.88 5.04 3.22
N MET A 75 8.60 6.31 2.90
CA MET A 75 9.63 7.29 2.56
C MET A 75 10.35 7.82 3.82
N HIS A 76 9.64 7.97 4.94
CA HIS A 76 10.20 8.32 6.25
C HIS A 76 11.15 7.24 6.75
N GLU A 77 10.76 5.97 6.68
CA GLU A 77 11.62 4.82 6.98
C GLU A 77 12.94 4.88 6.19
N ALA A 78 12.84 5.20 4.90
CA ALA A 78 14.00 5.27 4.01
C ALA A 78 14.92 6.46 4.27
N ASN A 79 14.35 7.63 4.58
CA ASN A 79 15.09 8.86 4.79
C ASN A 79 14.32 9.81 5.73
N PRO A 80 14.46 9.62 7.04
CA PRO A 80 13.65 10.36 8.01
C PRO A 80 14.00 11.86 8.06
N ALA A 81 15.24 12.23 7.71
CA ALA A 81 15.66 13.62 7.66
C ALA A 81 15.00 14.39 6.49
N LYS A 82 14.80 13.73 5.35
CA LYS A 82 14.14 14.33 4.18
C LYS A 82 12.61 14.28 4.28
N TYR A 83 12.07 13.27 4.95
CA TYR A 83 10.63 13.05 5.10
C TYR A 83 10.27 13.00 6.59
N PRO A 84 10.35 14.10 7.35
CA PRO A 84 10.07 14.10 8.79
C PRO A 84 8.57 13.86 9.07
N LEU A 85 8.26 13.07 10.11
CA LEU A 85 6.87 12.86 10.53
C LEU A 85 6.21 14.17 10.95
N PHE A 86 5.05 14.46 10.35
CA PHE A 86 4.25 15.65 10.65
C PHE A 86 2.79 15.31 11.00
N PHE A 87 2.41 14.04 10.86
CA PHE A 87 1.08 13.53 11.19
C PHE A 87 1.23 12.30 12.09
N ARG A 88 0.30 12.15 13.02
CA ARG A 88 0.00 10.89 13.72
C ARG A 88 -1.35 10.98 14.42
#